data_AF-A0A563AEW4-F1
#
_entry.id   AF-A0A563AEW4-F1
#
_cell.length_a   1.000
_cell.length_b   1.000
_cell.length_c   1.000
_cell.angle_alpha   90.00
_cell.angle_beta   90.00
_cell.angle_gamma   90.00
#
_symmetry.space_group_name_H-M   'P 1'
#
loop_
_entity.id
_entity.type
_entity.pdbx_description
1 polymer ?
#
loop_
_entity_poly.entity_id
_entity_poly.type
_entity_poly.pdbx_seq_one_letter_code
_entity_poly.pdbx_strand_id
1 'polypeptide(L)'
;MFAIEGHLTAVAYPVNNKKIKFDVMYSSTGKLDGYAGAIWSNEESERLKPEIYRLFGNGTDYTVEVQSSMSLHTMNIDVRGKVPTFSDAVKKYGKQIPYGLTIKKLKRSLSDDEKEDIVNKLIEISTLLPDETDVTIKYFSRFDKVNRYGLIVRLDDLRKLNSRQDKINMFEGWRAGGWQI
;
A
#
# COMPACT_ATOMS: atom_id res chain seq x y z
N MET A 1 4.98 17.41 -35.52
CA MET A 1 4.55 16.07 -35.95
C MET A 1 4.71 15.14 -34.75
N PHE A 2 3.70 14.35 -34.39
CA PHE A 2 3.77 13.44 -33.24
C PHE A 2 3.68 12.00 -33.75
N ALA A 3 4.46 11.10 -33.14
CA ALA A 3 4.29 9.66 -33.27
C ALA A 3 3.45 9.14 -32.10
N ILE A 4 2.61 8.13 -32.35
CA ILE A 4 1.75 7.51 -31.33
C ILE A 4 2.27 6.09 -31.10
N GLU A 5 2.53 5.74 -29.84
CA GLU A 5 2.82 4.38 -29.40
C GLU A 5 1.71 3.91 -28.45
N GLY A 6 1.13 2.74 -28.74
CA GLY A 6 0.13 2.10 -27.89
C GLY A 6 0.75 1.02 -27.00
N HIS A 7 0.10 0.74 -25.88
CA HIS A 7 0.41 -0.41 -25.03
C HIS A 7 -0.88 -1.18 -24.71
N LEU A 8 -0.73 -2.47 -24.44
CA LEU A 8 -1.80 -3.34 -23.94
C LEU A 8 -1.56 -3.62 -22.46
N THR A 9 -2.60 -3.44 -21.65
CA THR A 9 -2.60 -3.80 -20.24
C THR A 9 -3.61 -4.92 -19.99
N ALA A 10 -3.21 -5.94 -19.24
CA ALA A 10 -4.07 -7.06 -18.86
C ALA A 10 -3.77 -7.52 -17.43
N VAL A 11 -4.78 -8.07 -16.75
CA VAL A 11 -4.60 -8.74 -15.46
C VAL A 11 -4.17 -10.19 -15.70
N ALA A 12 -3.00 -10.56 -15.21
CA ALA A 12 -2.48 -11.92 -15.22
C ALA A 12 -2.51 -12.55 -13.82
N TYR A 13 -2.36 -13.87 -13.78
CA TYR A 13 -2.21 -14.65 -12.55
C TYR A 13 -1.46 -15.96 -12.83
N PRO A 14 -0.71 -16.51 -11.87
CA PRO A 14 -0.10 -17.83 -12.02
C PRO A 14 -1.16 -18.92 -12.19
N VAL A 15 -0.94 -19.85 -13.13
CA VAL A 15 -1.88 -20.95 -13.43
C VAL A 15 -2.26 -21.74 -12.17
N ASN A 16 -1.29 -21.94 -11.28
CA ASN A 16 -1.42 -22.68 -10.03
C ASN A 16 -1.93 -21.84 -8.84
N ASN A 17 -2.05 -20.51 -8.97
CA ASN A 17 -2.54 -19.65 -7.89
C ASN A 17 -3.27 -18.41 -8.42
N LYS A 18 -4.57 -18.55 -8.68
CA LYS A 18 -5.43 -17.45 -9.17
C LYS A 18 -5.66 -16.30 -8.18
N LYS A 19 -5.19 -16.43 -6.93
CA LYS A 19 -5.29 -15.37 -5.91
C LYS A 19 -4.26 -14.28 -6.12
N ILE A 20 -3.09 -14.63 -6.67
CA ILE A 20 -2.06 -13.65 -7.02
C ILE A 20 -2.43 -13.07 -8.38
N LYS A 21 -2.93 -11.83 -8.38
CA LYS A 21 -3.27 -11.10 -9.59
C LYS A 21 -2.35 -9.90 -9.71
N PHE A 22 -1.93 -9.60 -10.94
CA PHE A 22 -1.04 -8.48 -11.22
C PHE A 22 -1.27 -7.99 -12.65
N ASP A 23 -0.97 -6.72 -12.88
CA ASP A 23 -1.03 -6.14 -14.21
C ASP A 23 0.22 -6.52 -15.00
N VAL A 24 0.01 -6.81 -16.28
CA VAL A 24 1.04 -6.98 -17.29
C VAL A 24 0.81 -5.91 -18.34
N MET A 25 1.86 -5.17 -18.65
CA MET A 25 1.89 -4.22 -19.75
C MET A 25 2.81 -4.72 -20.86
N TYR A 26 2.30 -4.70 -22.09
CA TYR A 26 3.06 -5.00 -23.29
C TYR A 26 3.06 -3.79 -24.21
N SER A 27 4.24 -3.27 -24.55
CA SER A 27 4.47 -2.16 -25.47
C SER A 27 5.49 -2.55 -26.54
N SER A 28 5.74 -1.66 -27.51
CA SER A 28 6.79 -1.89 -28.51
C SER A 28 8.21 -1.85 -27.90
N THR A 29 8.33 -1.26 -26.71
CA THR A 29 9.58 -1.12 -25.95
C THR A 29 9.85 -2.25 -24.95
N GLY A 30 8.87 -3.13 -24.68
CA GLY A 30 9.08 -4.31 -23.86
C GLY A 30 7.84 -4.82 -23.13
N LYS A 31 8.07 -5.78 -22.23
CA LYS A 31 7.06 -6.31 -21.32
C LYS A 31 7.42 -5.91 -19.89
N LEU A 32 6.47 -5.30 -19.20
CA LEU A 32 6.53 -5.01 -17.78
C LEU A 32 5.44 -5.80 -17.08
N ASP A 33 5.71 -6.26 -15.87
CA ASP A 33 4.69 -6.89 -15.06
C ASP A 33 4.84 -6.62 -13.56
N GLY A 34 3.70 -6.63 -12.89
CA GLY A 34 3.59 -6.47 -11.45
C GLY A 34 3.79 -7.76 -10.66
N TYR A 35 4.30 -8.85 -11.27
CA TYR A 35 4.28 -10.17 -10.63
C TYR A 35 5.05 -10.19 -9.32
N ALA A 36 6.27 -9.64 -9.33
CA ALA A 36 7.10 -9.56 -8.12
C ALA A 36 6.41 -8.76 -7.01
N GLY A 37 5.82 -7.61 -7.35
CA GLY A 37 5.02 -6.81 -6.43
C GLY A 37 3.84 -7.57 -5.83
N ALA A 38 3.11 -8.35 -6.63
CA ALA A 38 1.99 -9.16 -6.15
C ALA A 38 2.43 -10.32 -5.24
N ILE A 39 3.60 -10.92 -5.49
CA ILE A 39 4.19 -11.92 -4.58
C ILE A 39 4.54 -11.27 -3.24
N TRP A 40 5.29 -10.16 -3.25
CA TRP A 40 5.68 -9.46 -2.03
C TRP A 40 4.47 -8.92 -1.25
N SER A 41 3.45 -8.42 -1.94
CA SER A 41 2.18 -7.99 -1.33
C SER A 41 1.50 -9.14 -0.57
N ASN A 42 1.49 -10.35 -1.12
CA ASN A 42 0.93 -11.53 -0.48
C ASN A 42 1.77 -11.97 0.72
N GLU A 43 3.10 -12.00 0.60
CA GLU A 43 4.03 -12.32 1.70
C GLU A 43 3.82 -11.37 2.89
N GLU A 44 3.83 -10.06 2.63
CA GLU A 44 3.68 -9.04 3.66
C GLU A 44 2.26 -9.00 4.26
N SER A 45 1.24 -9.31 3.44
CA SER A 45 -0.13 -9.44 3.94
C SER A 45 -0.24 -10.56 4.98
N GLU A 46 0.33 -11.73 4.72
CA GLU A 46 0.31 -12.85 5.69
C GLU A 46 1.17 -12.54 6.91
N ARG A 47 2.34 -11.90 6.74
CA ARG A 47 3.22 -11.50 7.85
C ARG A 47 2.55 -10.52 8.81
N LEU A 48 1.86 -9.50 8.30
CA LEU A 48 1.24 -8.46 9.13
C LEU A 48 -0.11 -8.86 9.72
N LYS A 49 -0.75 -9.92 9.19
CA LYS A 49 -2.08 -10.37 9.60
C LYS A 49 -2.27 -10.51 11.12
N PRO A 50 -1.38 -11.20 11.86
CA PRO A 50 -1.59 -11.42 13.28
C PRO A 50 -1.62 -10.11 14.06
N GLU A 51 -0.73 -9.18 13.72
CA GLU A 51 -0.59 -7.89 14.40
C GLU A 51 -1.73 -6.93 14.05
N ILE A 52 -2.16 -6.91 12.79
CA ILE A 52 -3.36 -6.16 12.40
C ILE A 52 -4.59 -6.68 13.15
N TYR A 53 -4.75 -7.99 13.26
CA TYR A 53 -5.89 -8.58 13.97
C TYR A 53 -5.82 -8.35 15.48
N ARG A 54 -4.61 -8.35 16.07
CA ARG A 54 -4.41 -7.99 17.48
C ARG A 54 -4.82 -6.53 17.75
N LEU A 55 -4.40 -5.60 16.90
CA LEU A 55 -4.61 -4.16 17.11
C LEU A 55 -6.01 -3.67 16.73
N PHE A 56 -6.52 -4.15 15.60
CA PHE A 56 -7.77 -3.65 15.00
C PHE A 56 -8.94 -4.63 15.13
N GLY A 57 -8.68 -5.86 15.57
CA GLY A 57 -9.67 -6.91 15.75
C GLY A 57 -9.69 -7.92 14.61
N ASN A 58 -10.07 -9.16 14.94
CA ASN A 58 -10.20 -10.24 13.97
C ASN A 58 -11.14 -9.88 12.82
N GLY A 59 -10.72 -10.20 11.60
CA GLY A 59 -11.51 -9.94 10.40
C GLY A 59 -11.48 -8.49 9.92
N THR A 60 -10.60 -7.64 10.46
CA THR A 60 -10.35 -6.31 9.91
C THR A 60 -9.97 -6.41 8.43
N ASP A 61 -10.61 -5.60 7.59
CA ASP A 61 -10.28 -5.48 6.17
C ASP A 61 -8.99 -4.66 6.03
N TYR A 62 -7.96 -5.27 5.44
CA TYR A 62 -6.71 -4.59 5.14
C TYR A 62 -6.13 -5.08 3.82
N THR A 63 -5.25 -4.29 3.25
CA THR A 63 -4.52 -4.61 2.03
C THR A 63 -3.10 -4.12 2.17
N VAL A 64 -2.15 -4.98 1.86
CA VAL A 64 -0.75 -4.58 1.61
C VAL A 64 -0.54 -4.54 0.10
N GLU A 65 0.04 -3.46 -0.38
CA GLU A 65 0.37 -3.26 -1.78
C GLU A 65 1.86 -2.91 -1.89
N VAL A 66 2.64 -3.80 -2.50
CA VAL A 66 4.05 -3.58 -2.81
C VAL A 66 4.16 -3.47 -4.33
N GLN A 67 4.60 -2.33 -4.83
CA GLN A 67 4.69 -2.12 -6.28
C GLN A 67 6.07 -2.54 -6.81
N SER A 68 6.06 -3.32 -7.89
CA SER A 68 7.22 -3.56 -8.75
C SER A 68 7.07 -2.78 -10.06
N SER A 69 7.87 -3.15 -11.06
CA SER A 69 8.19 -2.53 -12.36
C SER A 69 7.03 -2.08 -13.27
N MET A 70 6.02 -1.40 -12.74
CA MET A 70 4.79 -1.00 -13.44
C MET A 70 4.53 0.51 -13.40
N SER A 71 5.44 1.28 -12.83
CA SER A 71 5.35 2.75 -12.71
C SER A 71 6.70 3.41 -13.01
N LEU A 72 6.69 4.72 -13.30
CA LEU A 72 7.92 5.50 -13.47
C LEU A 72 8.84 5.40 -12.23
N HIS A 73 8.25 5.26 -11.04
CA HIS A 73 8.99 5.11 -9.78
C HIS A 73 9.70 3.75 -9.64
N THR A 74 9.19 2.72 -10.33
CA THR A 74 9.66 1.34 -10.22
C THR A 74 10.37 0.85 -11.49
N MET A 75 10.57 1.71 -12.48
CA MET A 75 11.09 1.34 -13.81
C MET A 75 12.47 0.66 -13.79
N ASN A 76 13.27 0.88 -12.74
CA ASN A 76 14.60 0.29 -12.57
C ASN A 76 14.60 -1.00 -11.73
N ILE A 77 13.43 -1.45 -11.26
CA ILE A 77 13.31 -2.75 -10.59
C ILE A 77 13.32 -3.83 -11.68
N ASP A 78 14.47 -4.46 -11.90
CA ASP A 78 14.58 -5.58 -12.84
C ASP A 78 14.59 -6.92 -12.08
N VAL A 79 13.45 -7.60 -12.05
CA VAL A 79 13.29 -8.94 -11.45
C VAL A 79 13.11 -9.95 -12.58
N ARG A 80 14.13 -10.79 -12.80
CA ARG A 80 14.11 -11.86 -13.81
C ARG A 80 14.23 -13.22 -13.15
N GLY A 81 13.53 -14.20 -13.72
CA GLY A 81 13.56 -15.58 -13.23
C GLY A 81 12.82 -15.73 -11.90
N LYS A 82 13.48 -16.33 -10.91
CA LYS A 82 12.88 -16.55 -9.59
C LYS A 82 12.74 -15.21 -8.86
N VAL A 83 11.52 -14.89 -8.45
CA VAL A 83 11.23 -13.70 -7.62
C VAL A 83 12.02 -13.81 -6.30
N PRO A 84 12.87 -12.83 -5.95
CA PRO A 84 13.56 -12.83 -4.66
C PRO A 84 12.58 -12.59 -3.52
N THR A 85 12.99 -12.90 -2.29
CA THR A 85 12.19 -12.55 -1.10
C THR A 85 12.00 -11.04 -1.01
N PHE A 86 10.93 -10.58 -0.38
CA PHE A 86 10.72 -9.14 -0.18
C PHE A 86 11.91 -8.49 0.56
N SER A 87 12.47 -9.14 1.60
CA SER A 87 13.64 -8.62 2.32
C SER A 87 14.86 -8.42 1.43
N ASP A 88 15.15 -9.36 0.53
CA ASP A 88 16.28 -9.24 -0.41
C ASP A 88 16.03 -8.14 -1.45
N ALA A 89 14.78 -7.99 -1.90
CA ALA A 89 14.39 -6.91 -2.79
C ALA A 89 14.55 -5.54 -2.15
N VAL A 90 14.12 -5.37 -0.90
CA VAL A 90 14.29 -4.13 -0.13
C VAL A 90 15.78 -3.78 0.02
N LYS A 91 16.64 -4.74 0.35
CA LYS A 91 18.10 -4.49 0.43
C LYS A 91 18.69 -4.01 -0.89
N LYS A 92 18.15 -4.47 -2.03
CA LYS A 92 18.66 -4.12 -3.36
C LYS A 92 18.10 -2.80 -3.89
N TYR A 93 16.81 -2.55 -3.73
CA TYR A 93 16.10 -1.45 -4.40
C TYR A 93 15.66 -0.34 -3.43
N GLY A 94 15.52 -0.63 -2.13
CA GLY A 94 15.17 0.32 -1.08
C GLY A 94 13.93 1.16 -1.42
N LYS A 95 14.06 2.49 -1.34
CA LYS A 95 12.99 3.48 -1.55
C LYS A 95 12.39 3.47 -2.96
N GLN A 96 12.99 2.75 -3.91
CA GLN A 96 12.39 2.54 -5.23
C GLN A 96 11.19 1.60 -5.18
N ILE A 97 10.99 0.86 -4.09
CA ILE A 97 9.81 0.02 -3.88
C ILE A 97 8.77 0.83 -3.11
N PRO A 98 7.65 1.24 -3.73
CA PRO A 98 6.51 1.78 -3.01
C PRO A 98 5.85 0.69 -2.19
N TYR A 99 5.57 0.99 -0.94
CA TYR A 99 4.89 0.11 0.00
C TYR A 99 3.63 0.81 0.54
N GLY A 100 2.47 0.17 0.39
CA GLY A 100 1.18 0.66 0.85
C GLY A 100 0.57 -0.27 1.88
N LEU A 101 0.21 0.24 3.05
CA LEU A 101 -0.68 -0.44 3.99
C LEU A 101 -2.01 0.31 4.04
N THR A 102 -3.09 -0.36 3.66
CA THR A 102 -4.45 0.18 3.79
C THR A 102 -5.24 -0.64 4.80
N ILE A 103 -5.85 0.03 5.79
CA ILE A 103 -6.75 -0.58 6.78
C ILE A 103 -8.13 0.07 6.64
N LYS A 104 -9.18 -0.74 6.61
CA LYS A 104 -10.57 -0.28 6.53
C LYS A 104 -11.35 -0.82 7.72
N LYS A 105 -11.88 0.09 8.54
CA LYS A 105 -12.75 -0.24 9.66
C LYS A 105 -13.88 0.75 9.74
N LEU A 106 -14.97 0.40 9.05
CA LEU A 106 -16.05 1.32 8.77
C LEU A 106 -16.83 1.69 10.04
N LYS A 107 -16.82 2.98 10.38
CA LYS A 107 -17.59 3.57 11.48
C LYS A 107 -18.03 4.98 11.08
N ARG A 108 -19.33 5.28 11.23
CA ARG A 108 -19.93 6.55 10.76
C ARG A 108 -19.29 7.80 11.32
N SER A 109 -18.89 7.78 12.59
CA SER A 109 -18.20 8.88 13.27
C SER A 109 -17.17 8.32 14.26
N LEU A 110 -16.03 9.00 14.34
CA LEU A 110 -14.97 8.73 15.29
C LEU A 110 -14.94 9.86 16.32
N SER A 111 -14.96 9.50 17.60
CA SER A 111 -14.58 10.45 18.66
C SER A 111 -13.09 10.76 18.60
N ASP A 112 -12.66 11.82 19.28
CA ASP A 112 -11.25 12.21 19.32
C ASP A 112 -10.38 11.18 20.05
N ASP A 113 -10.90 10.53 21.11
CA ASP A 113 -10.22 9.41 21.77
C ASP A 113 -10.02 8.23 20.80
N GLU A 114 -11.01 7.94 19.95
CA GLU A 114 -10.89 6.86 18.96
C GLU A 114 -9.89 7.21 17.85
N LYS A 115 -9.87 8.47 17.39
CA LYS A 115 -8.87 8.93 16.42
C LYS A 115 -7.46 8.78 16.98
N GLU A 116 -7.25 9.20 18.23
CA GLU A 116 -5.96 9.05 18.90
C GLU A 116 -5.57 7.58 19.06
N ASP A 117 -6.49 6.72 19.52
CA ASP A 117 -6.27 5.28 19.64
C ASP A 117 -5.89 4.63 18.30
N ILE A 118 -6.59 4.98 17.21
CA ILE A 118 -6.26 4.51 15.87
C ILE A 118 -4.84 4.92 15.49
N VAL A 119 -4.46 6.19 15.68
CA VAL A 119 -3.11 6.65 15.32
C VAL A 119 -2.04 5.98 16.18
N ASN A 120 -2.30 5.75 17.48
CA ASN A 120 -1.38 5.01 18.34
C ASN A 120 -1.17 3.57 17.83
N LYS A 121 -2.24 2.88 17.42
CA LYS A 121 -2.15 1.54 16.81
C LYS A 121 -1.40 1.57 15.48
N LEU A 122 -1.57 2.63 14.69
CA LEU A 122 -0.81 2.82 13.45
C LEU A 122 0.68 3.08 13.73
N ILE A 123 1.02 3.82 14.79
CA ILE A 123 2.42 4.00 15.21
C ILE A 123 3.01 2.65 15.65
N GLU A 124 2.24 1.83 16.37
CA GLU A 124 2.68 0.51 16.81
C GLU A 124 2.94 -0.43 15.62
N ILE A 125 1.99 -0.54 14.66
CA ILE A 125 2.20 -1.35 13.44
C ILE A 125 3.36 -0.80 12.60
N SER A 126 3.61 0.51 12.66
CA SER A 126 4.69 1.16 11.91
C SER A 126 6.06 0.56 12.22
N THR A 127 6.28 0.03 13.43
CA THR A 127 7.55 -0.59 13.85
C THR A 127 7.86 -1.91 13.12
N LEU A 128 6.87 -2.49 12.44
CA LEU A 128 6.97 -3.74 11.68
C LEU A 128 7.07 -3.50 10.17
N LEU A 129 7.02 -2.25 9.73
CA LEU A 129 7.07 -1.88 8.32
C LEU A 129 8.52 -1.65 7.88
N PRO A 130 8.84 -1.90 6.59
CA PRO A 130 10.18 -1.76 6.05
C PRO A 130 10.64 -0.29 5.96
N ASP A 131 11.56 0.11 6.84
CA ASP A 131 12.08 1.48 6.96
C ASP A 131 12.84 1.97 5.72
N GLU A 132 13.40 1.04 4.94
CA GLU A 132 14.21 1.36 3.77
C GLU A 132 13.36 1.65 2.53
N THR A 133 12.04 1.49 2.60
CA THR A 133 11.10 1.68 1.48
C THR A 133 10.28 2.96 1.61
N ASP A 134 9.62 3.39 0.53
CA ASP A 134 8.67 4.50 0.59
C ASP A 134 7.30 3.99 1.05
N VAL A 135 7.04 4.09 2.36
CA VAL A 135 5.85 3.53 3.00
C VAL A 135 4.75 4.58 3.16
N THR A 136 3.58 4.31 2.58
CA THR A 136 2.34 5.06 2.81
C THR A 136 1.32 4.21 3.57
N ILE A 137 0.79 4.76 4.65
CA ILE A 137 -0.24 4.13 5.47
C ILE A 137 -1.56 4.86 5.25
N LYS A 138 -2.63 4.11 5.04
CA LYS A 138 -3.99 4.60 4.83
C LYS A 138 -4.91 3.92 5.83
N TYR A 139 -5.69 4.71 6.57
CA TYR A 139 -6.78 4.19 7.39
C TYR A 139 -8.08 4.82 6.95
N PHE A 140 -9.13 4.01 6.78
CA PHE A 140 -10.45 4.48 6.39
C PHE A 140 -11.52 4.03 7.38
N SER A 141 -12.21 4.99 8.00
CA SER A 141 -13.46 4.74 8.73
C SER A 141 -14.71 4.99 7.90
N ARG A 142 -14.57 5.64 6.74
CA ARG A 142 -15.59 5.68 5.70
C ARG A 142 -14.94 5.44 4.33
N PHE A 143 -15.49 4.50 3.56
CA PHE A 143 -15.00 4.17 2.23
C PHE A 143 -16.18 3.84 1.31
N ASP A 144 -16.99 4.85 0.99
CA ASP A 144 -18.10 4.68 0.04
C ASP A 144 -17.73 5.23 -1.35
N LYS A 145 -18.63 5.04 -2.32
CA LYS A 145 -18.38 5.41 -3.73
C LYS A 145 -18.11 6.90 -3.93
N VAL A 146 -18.58 7.76 -3.01
CA VAL A 146 -18.56 9.22 -3.17
C VAL A 146 -17.66 9.86 -2.13
N ASN A 147 -17.70 9.40 -0.88
CA ASN A 147 -17.04 10.00 0.26
C ASN A 147 -16.14 8.99 0.96
N ARG A 148 -14.94 9.48 1.29
CA ARG A 148 -13.96 8.78 2.10
C ARG A 148 -13.65 9.63 3.32
N TYR A 149 -13.42 8.98 4.45
CA TYR A 149 -13.01 9.63 5.68
C TYR A 149 -12.01 8.74 6.41
N GLY A 150 -10.95 9.35 6.90
CA GLY A 150 -9.82 8.62 7.44
C GLY A 150 -8.55 9.47 7.38
N LEU A 151 -7.40 8.80 7.25
CA LEU A 151 -6.11 9.46 7.11
C LEU A 151 -5.24 8.74 6.08
N ILE A 152 -4.35 9.50 5.46
CA ILE A 152 -3.27 9.01 4.60
C ILE A 152 -1.99 9.68 5.08
N VAL A 153 -0.95 8.91 5.36
CA VAL A 153 0.28 9.44 5.97
C VAL A 153 1.49 8.63 5.52
N ARG A 154 2.63 9.30 5.34
CA ARG A 154 3.92 8.62 5.15
C ARG A 154 4.44 8.11 6.49
N LEU A 155 5.16 6.99 6.47
CA LEU A 155 5.71 6.37 7.67
C LEU A 155 6.54 7.33 8.53
N ASP A 156 7.43 8.10 7.88
CA ASP A 156 8.30 9.07 8.56
C ASP A 156 7.51 10.16 9.29
N ASP A 157 6.37 10.59 8.75
CA ASP A 157 5.57 11.66 9.34
C ASP A 157 4.67 11.13 10.45
N LEU A 158 4.14 9.91 10.31
CA LEU A 158 3.39 9.23 11.36
C LEU A 158 4.22 9.10 12.65
N ARG A 159 5.49 8.74 12.52
CA ARG A 159 6.41 8.54 13.67
C ARG A 159 6.83 9.83 14.37
N LYS A 160 6.60 10.99 13.75
CA LYS A 160 6.87 12.33 14.33
C LYS A 160 5.66 12.91 15.07
N LEU A 161 4.53 12.20 15.13
CA LEU A 161 3.32 12.68 15.80
C LEU A 161 3.42 12.51 17.32
N ASN A 162 3.61 13.64 18.00
CA ASN A 162 3.92 13.66 19.43
C ASN A 162 2.75 14.16 20.28
N SER A 163 1.83 14.94 19.70
CA SER A 163 0.70 15.51 20.41
C SER A 163 -0.61 14.84 20.03
N ARG A 164 -1.54 14.78 20.99
CA ARG A 164 -2.91 14.28 20.76
C ARG A 164 -3.62 15.06 19.64
N GLN A 165 -3.47 16.39 19.63
CA GLN A 165 -4.15 17.23 18.66
C GLN A 165 -3.65 16.97 17.23
N ASP A 166 -2.34 16.78 17.04
CA ASP A 166 -1.79 16.47 15.72
C ASP A 166 -2.35 15.14 15.20
N LYS A 167 -2.41 14.11 16.05
CA LYS A 167 -2.99 12.80 15.71
C LYS A 167 -4.45 12.91 15.27
N ILE A 168 -5.25 13.71 15.98
CA ILE A 168 -6.66 13.93 15.66
C ILE A 168 -6.82 14.67 14.33
N ASN A 169 -5.98 15.68 14.09
CA ASN A 169 -6.03 16.53 12.91
C ASN A 169 -5.63 15.81 11.61
N MET A 170 -5.00 14.63 11.70
CA MET A 170 -4.73 13.78 10.54
C MET A 170 -6.00 13.26 9.85
N PHE A 171 -7.14 13.25 10.56
CA PHE A 171 -8.38 12.71 9.99
C PHE A 171 -9.12 13.75 9.17
N GLU A 172 -9.25 13.47 7.87
CA GLU A 172 -9.91 14.33 6.91
C GLU A 172 -10.94 13.57 6.07
N GLY A 173 -11.83 14.32 5.42
CA GLY A 173 -12.86 13.79 4.52
C GLY A 173 -12.65 14.27 3.10
N TRP A 174 -12.77 13.37 2.13
CA TRP A 174 -12.57 13.70 0.71
C TRP A 174 -13.52 12.95 -0.21
N ARG A 175 -13.71 13.48 -1.42
CA ARG A 175 -14.48 12.80 -2.47
C ARG A 175 -13.66 11.72 -3.16
N ALA A 176 -14.31 10.64 -3.59
CA ALA A 176 -13.68 9.63 -4.42
C ALA A 176 -13.16 10.27 -5.72
N GLY A 177 -11.88 10.06 -6.05
CA GLY A 177 -11.21 10.68 -7.21
C GLY A 177 -10.58 12.05 -6.95
N GLY A 178 -10.70 12.61 -5.74
CA GLY A 178 -10.15 13.92 -5.38
C GLY A 178 -8.67 13.93 -4.96
N TRP A 179 -7.91 12.86 -5.19
CA TRP A 179 -6.48 12.79 -4.86
C TRP A 179 -5.67 12.32 -6.06
N GLN A 180 -4.78 13.19 -6.53
CA GLN A 180 -3.55 12.87 -7.28
C GLN A 180 -2.40 13.14 -6.30
N ILE A 181 -1.54 12.14 -6.08
CA ILE A 181 -0.24 12.29 -5.40
C ILE A 181 0.81 12.34 -6.50
#